data_AF-A0A1B1KHQ8-F1
#
_entry.id   AF-A0A1B1KHQ8-F1
#
_cell.length_a   1.000
_cell.length_b   1.000
_cell.length_c   1.000
_cell.angle_alpha   90.00
_cell.angle_beta   90.00
_cell.angle_gamma   90.00
#
_symmetry.space_group_name_H-M   'P 1'
#
loop_
_entity.id
_entity.type
_entity.pdbx_description
1 polymer ?
#
loop_
_entity_poly.entity_id
_entity_poly.type
_entity_poly.pdbx_seq_one_letter_code
_entity_poly.pdbx_strand_id
1 'polypeptide(L)'
;MISLSDRVLLMATGEIECPGTEGPGSLRWGWLADLYSHPVWGLVTIPGFSTAVGHTVATLCRDMPTGTVDPLAARWDAVDRLAAIGASRAQYAALYAWSAIADSSVDAHDYLGGHQFSGAEAVAAAFWAHLAAKPAPVAETCVAAAIEAWASWLHCPSTRGAIA
;
A
#
# COMPACT_ATOMS: atom_id res chain seq x y z
N MET A 1 7.45 -25.80 -4.49
CA MET A 1 6.98 -24.63 -3.71
C MET A 1 7.50 -23.40 -4.44
N ILE A 2 6.62 -22.48 -4.83
CA ILE A 2 7.00 -21.24 -5.52
C ILE A 2 7.71 -20.30 -4.53
N SER A 3 8.73 -19.57 -4.98
CA SER A 3 9.44 -18.63 -4.09
C SER A 3 8.56 -17.42 -3.76
N LEU A 4 8.87 -16.70 -2.68
CA LEU A 4 8.16 -15.46 -2.35
C LEU A 4 8.29 -14.41 -3.45
N SER A 5 9.47 -14.26 -4.04
CA SER A 5 9.70 -13.37 -5.18
C SER A 5 8.82 -13.72 -6.38
N ASP A 6 8.67 -15.01 -6.69
CA ASP A 6 7.78 -15.44 -7.78
C ASP A 6 6.32 -15.12 -7.44
N ARG A 7 5.90 -15.35 -6.19
CA ARG A 7 4.54 -14.99 -5.74
C ARG A 7 4.26 -13.50 -5.88
N VAL A 8 5.19 -12.64 -5.44
CA VAL A 8 5.02 -11.18 -5.55
C VAL A 8 4.95 -10.76 -7.02
N LEU A 9 5.75 -11.38 -7.90
CA LEU A 9 5.66 -11.14 -9.33
C LEU A 9 4.30 -11.56 -9.91
N LEU A 10 3.80 -12.75 -9.56
CA LEU A 10 2.50 -13.25 -10.00
C LEU A 10 1.34 -12.37 -9.50
N MET A 11 1.46 -11.78 -8.31
CA MET A 11 0.50 -10.79 -7.81
C MET A 11 0.51 -9.53 -8.67
N ALA A 12 1.71 -9.04 -9.02
CA ALA A 12 1.87 -7.84 -9.85
C ALA A 12 1.34 -8.05 -11.28
N THR A 13 1.45 -9.26 -11.83
CA THR A 13 0.92 -9.59 -13.17
C THR A 13 -0.56 -9.98 -13.15
N GLY A 14 -1.20 -10.04 -11.98
CA GLY A 14 -2.59 -10.45 -11.83
C GLY A 14 -2.83 -11.95 -12.05
N GLU A 15 -1.79 -12.77 -12.07
CA GLU A 15 -1.88 -14.22 -12.20
C GLU A 15 -2.34 -14.91 -10.91
N ILE A 16 -2.08 -14.29 -9.76
CA ILE A 16 -2.65 -14.68 -8.47
C ILE A 16 -3.25 -13.48 -7.75
N GLU A 17 -4.17 -13.76 -6.83
CA GLU A 17 -4.83 -12.73 -6.03
C GLU A 17 -3.82 -11.91 -5.22
N CYS A 18 -3.96 -10.59 -5.30
CA CYS A 18 -3.18 -9.61 -4.55
C CYS A 18 -4.08 -9.00 -3.46
N PRO A 19 -3.63 -8.87 -2.21
CA PRO A 19 -4.46 -8.28 -1.17
C PRO A 19 -4.79 -6.83 -1.50
N GLY A 20 -5.99 -6.39 -1.13
CA GLY A 20 -6.42 -5.01 -1.36
C GLY A 20 -6.94 -4.71 -2.77
N THR A 21 -7.09 -5.71 -3.66
CA THR A 21 -7.66 -5.52 -5.00
C THR A 21 -9.18 -5.72 -5.06
N GLU A 22 -9.75 -6.52 -4.15
CA GLU A 22 -11.19 -6.83 -4.10
C GLU A 22 -11.95 -6.04 -3.03
N GLY A 23 -13.28 -5.97 -3.17
CA GLY A 23 -14.17 -5.35 -2.20
C GLY A 23 -14.33 -3.83 -2.34
N PRO A 24 -15.05 -3.18 -1.39
CA PRO A 24 -15.36 -1.76 -1.46
C PRO A 24 -14.10 -0.88 -1.40
N GLY A 25 -14.09 0.21 -2.17
CA GLY A 25 -12.95 1.15 -2.19
C GLY A 25 -12.59 1.68 -0.80
N SER A 26 -13.57 1.90 0.09
CA SER A 26 -13.32 2.33 1.48
C SER A 26 -12.52 1.33 2.30
N LEU A 27 -12.81 0.04 2.11
CA LEU A 27 -12.12 -1.05 2.78
C LEU A 27 -10.71 -1.20 2.21
N ARG A 28 -10.57 -1.14 0.89
CA ARG A 28 -9.28 -1.24 0.18
C ARG A 28 -8.33 -0.11 0.55
N TRP A 29 -8.82 1.14 0.56
CA TRP A 29 -8.05 2.31 0.98
C TRP A 29 -7.64 2.27 2.45
N GLY A 30 -8.51 1.77 3.33
CA GLY A 30 -8.16 1.57 4.73
C GLY A 30 -7.03 0.55 4.91
N TRP A 31 -7.05 -0.54 4.15
CA TRP A 31 -5.98 -1.54 4.21
C TRP A 31 -4.67 -1.02 3.60
N LEU A 32 -4.74 -0.28 2.48
CA LEU A 32 -3.58 0.42 1.92
C LEU A 32 -2.95 1.38 2.93
N ALA A 33 -3.75 2.05 3.78
CA ALA A 33 -3.20 2.89 4.84
C ALA A 33 -2.31 2.11 5.84
N ASP A 34 -2.68 0.86 6.13
CA ASP A 34 -1.89 -0.02 6.99
C ASP A 34 -0.67 -0.58 6.26
N LEU A 35 -0.75 -0.81 4.94
CA LEU A 35 0.43 -1.11 4.10
C LEU A 35 1.53 -0.06 4.27
N TYR A 36 1.16 1.22 4.43
CA TYR A 36 2.13 2.26 4.70
C TYR A 36 2.58 2.31 6.16
N SER A 37 1.65 2.21 7.12
CA SER A 37 1.89 2.63 8.51
C SER A 37 1.91 1.53 9.57
N HIS A 38 1.62 0.28 9.22
CA HIS A 38 1.56 -0.80 10.19
C HIS A 38 2.94 -1.09 10.81
N PRO A 39 3.08 -1.15 12.14
CA PRO A 39 4.39 -1.21 12.81
C PRO A 39 5.14 -2.53 12.62
N VAL A 40 4.50 -3.56 12.09
CA VAL A 40 5.07 -4.92 11.93
C VAL A 40 5.37 -5.26 10.47
N TRP A 41 4.48 -4.89 9.56
CA TRP A 41 4.53 -5.31 8.15
C TRP A 41 4.33 -4.14 7.18
N GLY A 42 4.09 -2.93 7.68
CA GLY A 42 3.97 -1.74 6.83
C GLY A 42 5.34 -1.21 6.39
N LEU A 43 5.32 -0.30 5.41
CA LEU A 43 6.52 0.30 4.83
C LEU A 43 7.35 1.12 5.83
N VAL A 44 6.73 1.66 6.89
CA VAL A 44 7.45 2.28 8.02
C VAL A 44 8.52 1.38 8.66
N THR A 45 8.48 0.06 8.41
CA THR A 45 9.46 -0.92 8.92
C THR A 45 10.65 -1.17 7.96
N ILE A 46 10.68 -0.48 6.81
CA ILE A 46 11.73 -0.62 5.79
C ILE A 46 12.88 0.36 6.10
N PRO A 47 14.12 -0.14 6.30
CA PRO A 47 15.27 0.73 6.53
C PRO A 47 15.48 1.74 5.39
N GLY A 48 15.73 2.99 5.75
CA GLY A 48 15.93 4.08 4.79
C GLY A 48 14.64 4.70 4.25
N PHE A 49 13.47 4.14 4.57
CA PHE A 49 12.18 4.78 4.30
C PHE A 49 11.74 5.65 5.49
N SER A 50 11.08 6.77 5.20
CA SER A 50 10.69 7.75 6.23
C SER A 50 9.39 7.36 6.93
N THR A 51 9.45 7.12 8.23
CA THR A 51 8.27 6.81 9.05
C THR A 51 7.21 7.90 8.98
N ALA A 52 7.61 9.18 9.01
CA ALA A 52 6.70 10.32 8.92
C ALA A 52 5.97 10.37 7.57
N VAL A 53 6.66 10.00 6.48
CA VAL A 53 6.06 9.92 5.14
C VAL A 53 5.07 8.76 5.08
N GLY A 54 5.43 7.57 5.57
CA GLY A 54 4.51 6.44 5.66
C GLY A 54 3.21 6.79 6.40
N HIS A 55 3.29 7.49 7.54
CA HIS A 55 2.09 7.94 8.23
C HIS A 55 1.29 9.00 7.47
N THR A 56 1.97 9.91 6.75
CA THR A 56 1.29 10.93 5.92
C THR A 56 0.48 10.28 4.81
N VAL A 57 1.07 9.33 4.09
CA VAL A 57 0.39 8.58 3.02
C VAL A 57 -0.73 7.74 3.61
N ALA A 58 -0.52 7.10 4.76
CA ALA A 58 -1.58 6.36 5.44
C ALA A 58 -2.80 7.23 5.79
N THR A 59 -2.58 8.46 6.28
CA THR A 59 -3.68 9.40 6.52
C THR A 59 -4.41 9.74 5.22
N LEU A 60 -3.68 9.99 4.14
CA LEU A 60 -4.29 10.26 2.82
C LEU A 60 -5.14 9.09 2.32
N CYS A 61 -4.63 7.86 2.42
CA CYS A 61 -5.40 6.67 2.08
C CYS A 61 -6.70 6.61 2.88
N ARG A 62 -6.67 6.87 4.19
CA ARG A 62 -7.89 6.89 5.04
C ARG A 62 -8.87 8.01 4.67
N ASP A 63 -8.38 9.13 4.15
CA ASP A 63 -9.22 10.24 3.72
C ASP A 63 -9.92 9.97 2.37
N MET A 64 -9.38 9.09 1.52
CA MET A 64 -9.92 8.84 0.16
C MET A 64 -11.42 8.60 0.08
N PRO A 65 -12.05 7.79 0.96
CA PRO A 65 -13.46 7.43 0.80
C PRO A 65 -14.43 8.57 1.15
N THR A 66 -13.97 9.58 1.90
CA THR A 66 -14.85 10.62 2.49
C THR A 66 -14.36 12.04 2.23
N GLY A 67 -13.13 12.22 1.78
CA GLY A 67 -12.54 13.53 1.58
C GLY A 67 -13.05 14.22 0.32
N THR A 68 -12.90 15.54 0.31
CA THR A 68 -13.24 16.39 -0.83
C THR A 68 -12.23 16.19 -1.96
N VAL A 69 -12.72 16.08 -3.20
CA VAL A 69 -11.92 15.73 -4.38
C VAL A 69 -10.76 16.70 -4.62
N ASP A 70 -11.00 18.01 -4.80
CA ASP A 70 -9.92 18.94 -5.19
C ASP A 70 -8.79 19.04 -4.16
N PRO A 71 -9.07 19.15 -2.84
CA PRO A 71 -8.02 19.14 -1.83
C PRO A 71 -7.26 17.82 -1.75
N LEU A 72 -7.92 16.67 -1.98
CA LEU A 72 -7.25 15.37 -2.00
C LEU A 72 -6.36 15.21 -3.22
N ALA A 73 -6.83 15.59 -4.41
CA ALA A 73 -6.04 15.55 -5.64
C ALA A 73 -4.75 16.36 -5.49
N ALA A 74 -4.84 17.60 -4.97
CA ALA A 74 -3.67 18.43 -4.73
C ALA A 74 -2.69 17.85 -3.70
N ARG A 75 -3.19 17.12 -2.68
CA ARG A 75 -2.33 16.44 -1.71
C ARG A 75 -1.65 15.22 -2.32
N TRP A 76 -2.32 14.48 -3.19
CA TRP A 76 -1.72 13.36 -3.94
C TRP A 76 -0.69 13.84 -4.96
N ASP A 77 -0.91 14.96 -5.65
CA ASP A 77 0.11 15.60 -6.50
C ASP A 77 1.39 15.95 -5.71
N ALA A 78 1.23 16.42 -4.47
CA ALA A 78 2.36 16.74 -3.60
C ALA A 78 3.10 15.47 -3.15
N VAL A 79 2.37 14.38 -2.89
CA VAL A 79 2.92 13.08 -2.51
C VAL A 79 3.64 12.41 -3.68
N ASP A 80 3.11 12.50 -4.90
CA ASP A 80 3.78 11.99 -6.11
C ASP A 80 5.13 12.68 -6.33
N ARG A 81 5.18 14.01 -6.23
CA ARG A 81 6.44 14.76 -6.29
C ARG A 81 7.41 14.37 -5.18
N LEU A 82 6.89 14.15 -3.97
CA LEU A 82 7.69 13.67 -2.85
C LEU A 82 8.24 12.26 -3.13
N ALA A 83 7.46 11.39 -3.76
CA ALA A 83 7.87 10.05 -4.16
C ALA A 83 9.01 10.10 -5.18
N ALA A 84 8.91 10.96 -6.20
CA ALA A 84 9.97 11.17 -7.18
C ALA A 84 11.28 11.66 -6.52
N ILE A 85 11.20 12.62 -5.60
CA ILE A 85 12.37 13.12 -4.86
C ILE A 85 12.95 12.01 -3.97
N GLY A 86 12.09 11.28 -3.26
CA GLY A 86 12.48 10.16 -2.40
C GLY A 86 13.18 9.05 -3.16
N ALA A 87 12.60 8.61 -4.28
CA ALA A 87 13.14 7.60 -5.18
C ALA A 87 14.52 8.00 -5.72
N SER A 88 14.73 9.27 -6.11
CA SER A 88 16.02 9.75 -6.63
C SER A 88 17.19 9.65 -5.64
N ARG A 89 16.89 9.51 -4.34
CA ARG A 89 17.87 9.45 -3.25
C ARG A 89 17.91 8.09 -2.56
N ALA A 90 16.90 7.25 -2.82
CA ALA A 90 16.74 5.97 -2.15
C ALA A 90 17.68 4.92 -2.77
N GLN A 91 18.04 3.94 -1.94
CA GLN A 91 18.80 2.78 -2.38
C GLN A 91 18.06 1.50 -1.98
N TYR A 92 18.18 0.48 -2.82
CA TYR A 92 17.69 -0.88 -2.55
C TYR A 92 16.22 -0.91 -2.11
N ALA A 93 15.92 -1.41 -0.90
CA ALA A 93 14.56 -1.59 -0.40
C ALA A 93 13.74 -0.30 -0.29
N ALA A 94 14.38 0.82 0.07
CA ALA A 94 13.67 2.09 0.18
C ALA A 94 13.16 2.58 -1.17
N LEU A 95 13.82 2.23 -2.29
CA LEU A 95 13.35 2.58 -3.63
C LEU A 95 11.98 1.95 -3.92
N TYR A 96 11.80 0.67 -3.59
CA TYR A 96 10.52 -0.01 -3.73
C TYR A 96 9.42 0.59 -2.84
N ALA A 97 9.76 1.05 -1.63
CA ALA A 97 8.81 1.76 -0.77
C ALA A 97 8.35 3.10 -1.38
N TRP A 98 9.25 3.81 -2.09
CA TRP A 98 8.88 5.02 -2.83
C TRP A 98 8.09 4.73 -4.10
N SER A 99 8.39 3.63 -4.80
CA SER A 99 7.58 3.15 -5.92
C SER A 99 6.14 2.87 -5.49
N ALA A 100 5.94 2.23 -4.34
CA ALA A 100 4.59 1.99 -3.82
C ALA A 100 3.78 3.30 -3.65
N ILE A 101 4.42 4.38 -3.18
CA ILE A 101 3.76 5.69 -3.05
C ILE A 101 3.37 6.25 -4.43
N ALA A 102 4.27 6.15 -5.41
CA ALA A 102 3.99 6.60 -6.77
C ALA A 102 2.80 5.82 -7.37
N ASP A 103 2.80 4.50 -7.21
CA ASP A 103 1.71 3.63 -7.68
C ASP A 103 0.38 3.96 -6.97
N SER A 104 0.39 4.17 -5.65
CA SER A 104 -0.80 4.62 -4.92
C SER A 104 -1.27 6.02 -5.31
N SER A 105 -0.38 6.89 -5.79
CA SER A 105 -0.76 8.21 -6.29
C SER A 105 -1.55 8.07 -7.60
N VAL A 106 -1.13 7.16 -8.49
CA VAL A 106 -1.90 6.80 -9.69
C VAL A 106 -3.28 6.26 -9.32
N ASP A 107 -3.33 5.27 -8.42
CA ASP A 107 -4.59 4.70 -7.92
C ASP A 107 -5.51 5.76 -7.30
N ALA A 108 -4.93 6.75 -6.60
CA ALA A 108 -5.67 7.83 -5.99
C ALA A 108 -6.31 8.76 -7.05
N HIS A 109 -5.56 9.11 -8.10
CA HIS A 109 -6.09 9.91 -9.19
C HIS A 109 -7.19 9.19 -9.96
N ASP A 110 -7.02 7.90 -10.24
CA ASP A 110 -8.06 7.08 -10.87
C ASP A 110 -9.33 7.05 -10.01
N TYR A 111 -9.19 6.80 -8.71
CA TYR A 111 -10.33 6.77 -7.78
C TYR A 111 -11.05 8.13 -7.69
N LEU A 112 -10.30 9.24 -7.59
CA LEU A 112 -10.87 10.59 -7.54
C LEU A 112 -11.55 10.99 -8.87
N GLY A 113 -11.09 10.44 -10.00
CA GLY A 113 -11.73 10.56 -11.31
C GLY A 113 -12.99 9.70 -11.47
N GLY A 114 -13.34 8.89 -10.47
CA GLY A 114 -14.48 7.96 -10.53
C GLY A 114 -14.18 6.66 -11.27
N HIS A 115 -12.91 6.35 -11.50
CA HIS A 115 -12.46 5.09 -12.10
C HIS A 115 -12.18 4.02 -11.04
N GLN A 116 -12.12 2.76 -11.49
CA GLN A 116 -11.61 1.68 -10.65
C GLN A 116 -10.10 1.81 -10.52
N PHE A 117 -9.57 1.51 -9.34
CA PHE A 117 -8.15 1.41 -9.08
C PHE A 117 -7.78 -0.03 -8.75
N SER A 118 -6.51 -0.39 -8.91
CA SER A 118 -5.99 -1.76 -8.71
C SER A 118 -5.36 -1.90 -7.33
N GLY A 119 -4.42 -1.04 -6.97
CA GLY A 119 -3.60 -1.21 -5.77
C GLY A 119 -2.57 -2.34 -5.85
N ALA A 120 -2.63 -3.23 -6.85
CA ALA A 120 -1.73 -4.39 -6.93
C ALA A 120 -0.26 -3.98 -7.11
N GLU A 121 -0.02 -2.93 -7.89
CA GLU A 121 1.29 -2.36 -8.14
C GLU A 121 1.92 -1.83 -6.84
N ALA A 122 1.16 -1.05 -6.08
CA ALA A 122 1.60 -0.52 -4.78
C ALA A 122 1.90 -1.64 -3.78
N VAL A 123 1.07 -2.69 -3.75
CA VAL A 123 1.27 -3.87 -2.89
C VAL A 123 2.50 -4.66 -3.29
N ALA A 124 2.66 -4.93 -4.59
CA ALA A 124 3.81 -5.66 -5.10
C ALA A 124 5.11 -4.89 -4.81
N ALA A 125 5.13 -3.57 -5.02
CA ALA A 125 6.25 -2.73 -4.66
C ALA A 125 6.54 -2.79 -3.14
N ALA A 126 5.51 -2.74 -2.30
CA ALA A 126 5.71 -2.86 -0.86
C ALA A 126 6.26 -4.23 -0.42
N PHE A 127 5.82 -5.32 -1.04
CA PHE A 127 6.34 -6.66 -0.77
C PHE A 127 7.78 -6.83 -1.29
N TRP A 128 8.13 -6.23 -2.43
CA TRP A 128 9.51 -6.15 -2.90
C TRP A 128 10.41 -5.36 -1.94
N ALA A 129 9.90 -4.31 -1.30
CA ALA A 129 10.64 -3.60 -0.27
C ALA A 129 11.01 -4.53 0.90
N HIS A 130 10.11 -5.40 1.35
CA HIS A 130 10.41 -6.41 2.38
C HIS A 130 11.41 -7.45 1.91
N LEU A 131 11.24 -7.98 0.70
CA LEU A 131 12.18 -8.93 0.07
C LEU A 131 13.60 -8.35 -0.02
N ALA A 132 13.72 -7.07 -0.35
CA ALA A 132 15.01 -6.39 -0.47
C ALA A 132 15.61 -5.99 0.90
N ALA A 133 14.79 -5.75 1.92
CA ALA A 133 15.25 -5.28 3.23
C ALA A 133 15.58 -6.39 4.23
N LYS A 134 14.99 -7.58 4.09
CA LYS A 134 14.95 -8.59 5.16
C LYS A 134 15.41 -9.96 4.65
N PRO A 135 15.96 -10.82 5.53
CA PRO A 135 16.16 -12.22 5.21
C PRO A 135 14.86 -12.89 4.77
N ALA A 136 14.92 -13.84 3.83
CA ALA A 136 13.74 -14.44 3.21
C ALA A 136 12.67 -14.95 4.23
N PRO A 137 13.02 -15.65 5.33
CA PRO A 137 12.00 -16.09 6.30
C PRO A 137 11.27 -14.94 7.00
N VAL A 138 11.96 -13.82 7.23
CA VAL A 138 11.39 -12.64 7.87
C VAL A 138 10.50 -11.88 6.88
N ALA A 139 10.95 -11.74 5.63
CA ALA A 139 10.12 -11.16 4.56
C ALA A 139 8.83 -11.96 4.36
N GLU A 140 8.92 -13.29 4.33
CA GLU A 140 7.75 -14.19 4.23
C GLU A 140 6.77 -13.96 5.38
N THR A 141 7.27 -13.83 6.62
CA THR A 141 6.43 -13.58 7.79
C THR A 141 5.73 -12.22 7.70
N CYS A 142 6.42 -11.16 7.27
CA CYS A 142 5.82 -9.83 7.08
C CYS A 142 4.74 -9.85 5.98
N VAL A 143 5.02 -10.47 4.83
CA VAL A 143 4.08 -10.54 3.70
C VAL A 143 2.87 -11.41 4.06
N ALA A 144 3.08 -12.56 4.70
CA ALA A 144 2.00 -13.41 5.19
C ALA A 144 1.09 -12.66 6.18
N ALA A 145 1.66 -11.93 7.13
CA ALA A 145 0.89 -11.12 8.08
C ALA A 145 0.06 -10.03 7.40
N ALA A 146 0.58 -9.39 6.35
CA ALA A 146 -0.18 -8.41 5.57
C ALA A 146 -1.37 -9.05 4.83
N ILE A 147 -1.16 -10.23 4.24
CA ILE A 147 -2.20 -11.01 3.55
C ILE A 147 -3.27 -11.50 4.54
N GLU A 148 -2.86 -12.01 5.71
CA GLU A 148 -3.78 -12.44 6.77
C GLU A 148 -4.60 -11.27 7.32
N ALA A 149 -3.98 -10.10 7.46
CA ALA A 149 -4.68 -8.87 7.84
C ALA A 149 -5.75 -8.51 6.79
N TRP A 150 -5.42 -8.59 5.49
CA TRP A 150 -6.40 -8.38 4.42
C TRP A 150 -7.57 -9.36 4.49
N ALA A 151 -7.28 -10.66 4.62
CA ALA A 151 -8.30 -11.68 4.76
C ALA A 151 -9.24 -11.39 5.95
N SER A 152 -8.68 -10.92 7.07
CA SER A 152 -9.47 -10.55 8.25
C SER A 152 -10.40 -9.36 7.97
N TRP A 153 -9.97 -8.37 7.18
CA TRP A 153 -10.80 -7.23 6.79
C TRP A 153 -11.97 -7.64 5.89
N LEU A 154 -11.72 -8.53 4.92
CA LEU A 154 -12.77 -9.05 4.03
C LEU A 154 -13.84 -9.87 4.76
N HIS A 155 -13.43 -10.72 5.70
CA HIS A 155 -14.33 -11.62 6.42
C HIS A 155 -14.98 -10.98 7.64
N CYS A 156 -14.45 -9.85 8.11
CA CYS A 156 -15.03 -9.06 9.18
C CYS A 156 -15.29 -7.63 8.68
N PRO A 157 -16.31 -7.42 7.81
CA PRO A 157 -16.74 -6.08 7.46
C PRO A 157 -17.22 -5.43 8.75
N SER A 158 -16.40 -4.56 9.33
CA SER A 158 -16.69 -3.99 10.64
C SER A 158 -18.06 -3.34 10.60
N THR A 159 -18.95 -3.81 11.47
CA THR A 159 -20.13 -3.13 12.00
C THR A 159 -19.73 -1.88 12.79
N ARG A 160 -18.95 -0.99 12.17
CA ARG A 160 -18.64 0.36 12.66
C ARG A 160 -19.32 1.37 11.74
N GLY A 161 -20.64 1.33 11.76
CA GLY A 161 -21.52 2.27 11.07
C GLY A 161 -22.94 2.26 11.63
N ALA A 162 -23.14 1.79 12.86
CA ALA A 162 -24.45 1.75 13.49
C ALA A 162 -24.34 2.03 15.00
N ILE A 163 -23.84 3.21 15.37
CA ILE A 163 -24.16 3.80 16.69
C ILE A 163 -24.26 5.32 16.54
N ALA A 164 -25.46 5.82 16.90
CA ALA A 164 -25.95 7.19 17.06
C ALA A 164 -26.32 7.98 15.79
#